data_AF-A0A817KLW1-F1
#
_entry.id   AF-A0A817KLW1-F1
#
_cell.length_a   1.000
_cell.length_b   1.000
_cell.length_c   1.000
_cell.angle_alpha   90.00
_cell.angle_beta   90.00
_cell.angle_gamma   90.00
#
_symmetry.space_group_name_H-M   'P 1'
#
loop_
_entity.id
_entity.type
_entity.pdbx_description
1 polymer ?
#
loop_
_entity_poly.entity_id
_entity_poly.type
_entity_poly.pdbx_seq_one_letter_code
_entity_poly.pdbx_strand_id
1 'polypeptide(L)'
;MFMCKGRCVYQGSAKDVVPYFAKQGYQCEPYENPADYALDVLIDVSRKPETLTRLNNIYNITHPNSLTLFHRQYSSTSNEYIEDERRKYKVKAARSIGAEIFYLSQRTLRNAVRNPALALSQTLASIIIGLLAGLLFYELKKTTEPGVQNRLGAIFFIVISQIFSNLTALEPLIKERVLFIHEHSSGYYRIFTFFIAKLICDLIPMRVIPAILFSIISYFMTGLTRTGGQFFIFLITIFMASLFGSAMCFFISATISIFAVALIVVILVLVIMMMFSGFLVDLSSIFSWLSWIQWISAFRYASNVLTINEFQGLTFCLPNQTDFCPMTGDEILDKRALAHANAWDLWKNFLALTLMAMLFFIFSYIQLIRIKKTK
;
A
#
# COMPACT_ATOMS: atom_id res chain seq x y z
N MET A 1 4.49 22.32 -36.15
CA MET A 1 4.24 23.46 -35.25
C MET A 1 5.50 23.67 -34.43
N PHE A 2 5.97 24.90 -34.32
CA PHE A 2 7.17 25.26 -33.57
C PHE A 2 6.79 26.21 -32.44
N MET A 3 7.22 25.87 -31.22
CA MET A 3 6.98 26.65 -30.02
C MET A 3 8.30 27.01 -29.33
N CYS A 4 8.34 28.19 -28.73
CA CYS A 4 9.47 28.65 -27.93
C CYS A 4 8.93 29.32 -26.65
N LYS A 5 9.42 28.87 -25.48
CA LYS A 5 8.98 29.34 -24.14
C LYS A 5 7.45 29.39 -23.97
N GLY A 6 6.75 28.37 -24.46
CA GLY A 6 5.29 28.26 -24.39
C GLY A 6 4.51 29.17 -25.35
N ARG A 7 5.19 29.89 -26.26
CA ARG A 7 4.57 30.71 -27.31
C ARG A 7 4.72 30.02 -28.67
N CYS A 8 3.67 30.06 -29.49
CA CYS A 8 3.74 29.55 -30.86
C CYS A 8 4.49 30.56 -31.74
N VAL A 9 5.51 30.09 -32.44
CA VAL A 9 6.33 30.90 -33.34
C VAL A 9 5.97 30.63 -34.80
N TYR A 10 5.56 29.40 -35.10
CA TYR A 10 5.12 28.99 -36.43
C TYR A 10 4.16 27.79 -36.37
N GLN A 11 3.10 27.85 -37.17
CA GLN A 11 2.19 26.74 -37.41
C GLN A 11 1.73 26.77 -38.86
N GLY A 12 1.96 25.69 -39.61
CA GLY A 12 1.66 25.65 -41.03
C GLY A 12 2.30 24.43 -41.69
N SER A 13 2.29 24.44 -43.03
CA SER A 13 2.90 23.40 -43.87
C SER A 13 4.42 23.37 -43.72
N ALA A 14 5.00 22.17 -43.65
CA ALA A 14 6.47 22.02 -43.54
C ALA A 14 7.25 22.72 -44.67
N LYS A 15 6.63 22.87 -45.86
CA LYS A 15 7.24 23.54 -47.02
C LYS A 15 7.46 25.04 -46.81
N ASP A 16 6.64 25.67 -45.98
CA ASP A 16 6.64 27.12 -45.79
C ASP A 16 7.54 27.56 -44.62
N VAL A 17 8.17 26.62 -43.92
CA VAL A 17 9.02 26.91 -42.74
C VAL A 17 10.24 27.76 -43.11
N VAL A 18 11.01 27.35 -44.11
CA VAL A 18 12.21 28.10 -44.54
C VAL A 18 11.83 29.46 -45.13
N PRO A 19 10.85 29.57 -46.07
CA PRO A 19 10.37 30.86 -46.56
C PRO A 19 9.82 31.78 -45.45
N TYR A 20 9.19 31.20 -44.42
CA TYR A 20 8.68 31.96 -43.28
C TYR A 20 9.82 32.57 -42.49
N PHE A 21 10.83 31.79 -42.06
CA PHE A 21 11.94 32.36 -41.29
C PHE A 21 12.85 33.27 -42.13
N ALA A 22 12.96 33.01 -43.44
CA ALA A 22 13.63 33.89 -44.42
C ALA A 22 13.08 35.32 -44.43
N LYS A 23 11.75 35.47 -44.42
CA LYS A 23 11.09 36.79 -44.35
C LYS A 23 11.39 37.55 -43.03
N GLN A 24 11.85 36.85 -42.00
CA GLN A 24 12.13 37.40 -40.67
C GLN A 24 13.62 37.66 -40.44
N GLY A 25 14.45 37.42 -41.46
CA GLY A 25 15.89 37.74 -41.43
C GLY A 25 16.78 36.54 -41.09
N TYR A 26 16.24 35.32 -41.05
CA TYR A 26 17.03 34.11 -40.88
C TYR A 26 17.21 33.44 -42.24
N GLN A 27 18.43 33.11 -42.65
CA GLN A 27 18.66 32.36 -43.88
C GLN A 27 19.12 30.93 -43.55
N CYS A 28 18.55 29.97 -44.27
CA CYS A 28 18.97 28.57 -44.22
C CYS A 28 20.16 28.39 -45.17
N GLU A 29 21.24 27.78 -44.70
CA GLU A 29 22.41 27.55 -45.56
C GLU A 29 22.12 26.47 -46.62
N PRO A 30 22.78 26.53 -47.79
CA PRO A 30 22.72 25.44 -48.76
C PRO A 30 23.21 24.14 -48.11
N TYR A 31 22.46 23.05 -48.27
CA TYR A 31 22.74 21.72 -47.69
C TYR A 31 22.51 21.57 -46.18
N GLU A 32 21.95 22.60 -45.52
CA GLU A 32 21.47 22.48 -44.14
C GLU A 32 20.10 21.78 -44.10
N ASN A 33 19.86 20.99 -43.06
CA ASN A 33 18.56 20.36 -42.83
C ASN A 33 17.54 21.42 -42.37
N PRO A 34 16.42 21.65 -43.10
CA PRO A 34 15.42 22.66 -42.75
C PRO A 34 14.81 22.51 -41.35
N ALA A 35 14.77 21.28 -40.81
CA ALA A 35 14.26 21.03 -39.47
C ALA A 35 15.26 21.47 -38.38
N ASP A 36 16.56 21.23 -38.60
CA ASP A 36 17.63 21.64 -37.69
C ASP A 36 17.80 23.16 -37.73
N TYR A 37 17.81 23.75 -38.93
CA TYR A 37 17.75 25.19 -39.15
C TYR A 37 16.61 25.85 -38.36
N ALA A 38 15.39 25.30 -38.43
CA ALA A 38 14.25 25.84 -37.71
C ALA A 38 14.42 25.75 -36.17
N LEU A 39 15.08 24.70 -35.67
CA LEU A 39 15.42 24.58 -34.25
C LEU A 39 16.51 25.59 -33.84
N ASP A 40 17.52 25.82 -34.68
CA ASP A 40 18.58 26.80 -34.43
C ASP A 40 18.03 28.23 -34.39
N VAL A 41 17.10 28.57 -35.28
CA VAL A 41 16.33 29.82 -35.19
C VAL A 41 15.59 29.91 -33.85
N LEU A 42 14.91 28.85 -33.42
CA LEU A 42 14.20 28.86 -32.12
C LEU A 42 15.15 29.01 -30.93
N ILE A 43 16.36 28.43 -31.01
CA ILE A 43 17.39 28.58 -29.99
C ILE A 43 17.87 30.04 -29.92
N ASP A 44 18.17 30.69 -31.05
CA ASP A 44 18.55 32.11 -31.08
C ASP A 44 17.42 33.00 -30.55
N VAL A 45 16.18 32.75 -31.00
CA VAL A 45 14.97 33.46 -30.56
C VAL A 45 14.72 33.25 -29.06
N SER A 46 15.04 32.08 -28.50
CA SER A 46 14.90 31.82 -27.07
C SER A 46 15.84 32.68 -26.21
N ARG A 47 17.02 33.05 -26.76
CA ARG A 47 18.03 33.89 -26.10
C ARG A 47 17.66 35.38 -26.19
N LYS A 48 16.90 35.79 -27.20
CA LYS A 48 16.52 37.19 -27.47
C LYS A 48 15.01 37.42 -27.22
N PRO A 49 14.59 37.93 -26.04
CA PRO A 49 13.17 38.06 -25.68
C PRO A 49 12.40 39.03 -26.59
N GLU A 50 13.06 40.05 -27.12
CA GLU A 50 12.48 41.01 -28.07
C GLU A 50 12.13 40.32 -29.40
N THR A 51 13.04 39.49 -29.92
CA THR A 51 12.83 38.72 -31.14
C THR A 51 11.71 37.70 -30.97
N LEU A 52 11.63 37.02 -29.82
CA LEU A 52 10.51 36.11 -29.52
C LEU A 52 9.17 36.84 -29.50
N THR A 53 9.13 38.04 -28.90
CA THR A 53 7.90 38.83 -28.83
C THR A 53 7.50 39.33 -30.22
N ARG A 54 8.47 39.77 -31.03
CA ARG A 54 8.26 40.14 -32.44
C ARG A 54 7.71 38.98 -33.26
N LEU A 55 8.33 37.79 -33.17
CA LEU A 55 7.91 36.62 -33.93
C LEU A 55 6.55 36.09 -33.49
N ASN A 56 6.27 36.07 -32.19
CA ASN A 56 4.95 35.71 -31.67
C ASN A 56 3.88 36.72 -32.13
N ASN A 57 4.20 38.01 -32.16
CA ASN A 57 3.28 39.04 -32.69
C ASN A 57 3.05 38.87 -34.20
N ILE A 58 4.10 38.60 -34.98
CA ILE A 58 3.98 38.31 -36.42
C ILE A 58 3.11 37.07 -36.63
N TYR A 59 3.32 36.01 -35.85
CA TYR A 59 2.49 34.82 -35.88
C TYR A 59 1.02 35.14 -35.55
N ASN A 60 0.77 35.90 -34.49
CA ASN A 60 -0.58 36.32 -34.11
C ASN A 60 -1.24 37.23 -35.15
N ILE A 61 -0.49 38.07 -35.86
CA ILE A 61 -1.02 38.96 -36.92
C ILE A 61 -1.29 38.19 -38.21
N THR A 62 -0.39 37.28 -38.59
CA THR A 62 -0.55 36.43 -39.79
C THR A 62 -1.62 35.37 -39.60
N HIS A 63 -1.84 34.97 -38.35
CA HIS A 63 -2.92 34.10 -37.95
C HIS A 63 -3.78 34.81 -36.90
N PRO A 64 -4.43 35.94 -37.26
CA PRO A 64 -5.32 36.66 -36.33
C PRO A 64 -6.49 35.77 -35.93
N ASN A 65 -6.76 34.80 -36.79
CA ASN A 65 -7.71 33.74 -36.63
C ASN A 65 -7.07 32.36 -36.44
N SER A 66 -5.82 32.13 -36.01
CA SER A 66 -5.41 30.73 -35.67
C SER A 66 -6.23 30.22 -34.49
N LEU A 67 -6.41 31.06 -33.46
CA LEU A 67 -7.32 30.78 -32.35
C LEU A 67 -8.79 30.72 -32.81
N THR A 68 -9.24 31.59 -33.72
CA THR A 68 -10.64 31.62 -34.17
C THR A 68 -10.95 30.71 -35.35
N LEU A 69 -10.00 30.18 -36.13
CA LEU A 69 -10.16 29.13 -37.15
C LEU A 69 -10.02 27.76 -36.50
N PHE A 70 -9.12 27.57 -35.53
CA PHE A 70 -9.20 26.40 -34.65
C PHE A 70 -10.51 26.41 -33.88
N HIS A 71 -10.92 27.54 -33.27
CA HIS A 71 -12.25 27.65 -32.68
C HIS A 71 -13.33 27.48 -33.73
N ARG A 72 -13.36 28.17 -34.88
CA ARG A 72 -14.48 28.11 -35.83
C ARG A 72 -14.60 26.75 -36.52
N GLN A 73 -13.50 26.04 -36.75
CA GLN A 73 -13.47 24.64 -37.22
C GLN A 73 -13.84 23.65 -36.09
N TYR A 74 -13.70 24.03 -34.81
CA TYR A 74 -14.28 23.34 -33.64
C TYR A 74 -15.70 23.82 -33.27
N SER A 75 -16.15 24.99 -33.71
CA SER A 75 -17.39 25.66 -33.26
C SER A 75 -18.53 25.44 -34.24
N SER A 76 -18.21 25.20 -35.51
CA SER A 76 -19.19 24.79 -36.53
C SER A 76 -19.60 23.32 -36.39
N THR A 77 -18.79 22.49 -35.74
CA THR A 77 -19.19 21.24 -35.09
C THR A 77 -19.82 21.58 -33.74
N SER A 78 -21.07 22.01 -33.80
CA SER A 78 -21.92 22.39 -32.67
C SER A 78 -21.76 21.48 -31.44
N ASN A 79 -21.91 22.08 -30.24
CA ASN A 79 -21.77 21.49 -28.91
C ASN A 79 -22.36 20.07 -28.71
N GLU A 80 -23.28 19.63 -29.55
CA GLU A 80 -23.85 18.28 -29.58
C GLU A 80 -22.83 17.23 -30.06
N TYR A 81 -22.02 17.52 -31.09
CA TYR A 81 -20.92 16.65 -31.52
C TYR A 81 -19.76 16.61 -30.51
N ILE A 82 -19.46 17.72 -29.84
CA ILE A 82 -18.40 17.75 -28.80
C ILE A 82 -18.86 17.09 -27.51
N GLU A 83 -20.13 17.19 -27.12
CA GLU A 83 -20.67 16.40 -26.01
C GLU A 83 -20.77 14.92 -26.37
N ASP A 84 -21.12 14.57 -27.60
CA ASP A 84 -21.19 13.17 -28.06
C ASP A 84 -19.79 12.57 -28.28
N GLU A 85 -18.81 13.36 -28.74
CA GLU A 85 -17.40 12.99 -28.75
C GLU A 85 -16.81 12.96 -27.33
N ARG A 86 -17.12 13.89 -26.43
CA ARG A 86 -16.75 13.78 -25.01
C ARG A 86 -17.47 12.64 -24.30
N ARG A 87 -18.62 12.16 -24.79
CA ARG A 87 -19.29 10.93 -24.32
C ARG A 87 -18.68 9.67 -24.95
N LYS A 88 -18.19 9.73 -26.19
CA LYS A 88 -17.39 8.66 -26.86
C LYS A 88 -15.98 8.53 -26.30
N TYR A 89 -15.33 9.64 -25.96
CA TYR A 89 -13.98 9.76 -25.41
C TYR A 89 -13.97 10.01 -23.90
N LYS A 90 -15.14 10.11 -23.25
CA LYS A 90 -15.25 9.66 -21.85
C LYS A 90 -14.79 8.23 -21.93
N VAL A 91 -13.60 7.97 -21.38
CA VAL A 91 -12.99 6.66 -21.33
C VAL A 91 -13.94 5.76 -20.56
N LYS A 92 -14.99 5.27 -21.22
CA LYS A 92 -15.63 4.02 -20.89
C LYS A 92 -14.47 3.07 -20.99
N ALA A 93 -13.98 2.62 -19.84
CA ALA A 93 -12.90 1.66 -19.80
C ALA A 93 -13.25 0.59 -20.83
N ALA A 94 -12.37 0.40 -21.81
CA ALA A 94 -12.73 -0.27 -23.07
C ALA A 94 -13.16 -1.75 -22.87
N ARG A 95 -13.08 -2.25 -21.63
CA ARG A 95 -13.32 -3.62 -21.23
C ARG A 95 -14.17 -3.71 -19.96
N SER A 96 -14.72 -4.91 -19.73
CA SER A 96 -15.42 -5.22 -18.49
C SER A 96 -14.46 -5.23 -17.29
N ILE A 97 -14.99 -4.93 -16.11
CA ILE A 97 -14.22 -4.93 -14.84
C ILE A 97 -13.54 -6.28 -14.62
N GLY A 98 -14.24 -7.38 -14.91
CA GLY A 98 -13.69 -8.74 -14.77
C GLY A 98 -12.50 -9.00 -15.70
N ALA A 99 -12.56 -8.54 -16.95
CA ALA A 99 -11.45 -8.68 -17.88
C ALA A 99 -10.23 -7.86 -17.44
N GLU A 100 -10.44 -6.61 -16.98
CA GLU A 100 -9.36 -5.78 -16.42
C GLU A 100 -8.69 -6.48 -15.23
N ILE A 101 -9.47 -6.97 -14.27
CA ILE A 101 -8.95 -7.70 -13.10
C ILE A 101 -8.18 -8.93 -13.57
N PHE A 102 -8.73 -9.73 -14.49
CA PHE A 102 -8.07 -10.94 -14.99
C PHE A 102 -6.68 -10.65 -15.59
N TYR A 103 -6.58 -9.67 -16.51
CA TYR A 103 -5.29 -9.33 -17.13
C TYR A 103 -4.30 -8.73 -16.13
N LEU A 104 -4.78 -7.86 -15.23
CA LEU A 104 -3.94 -7.29 -14.18
C LEU A 104 -3.44 -8.36 -13.21
N SER A 105 -4.32 -9.24 -12.76
CA SER A 105 -4.00 -10.39 -11.90
C SER A 105 -2.99 -11.33 -12.57
N GLN A 106 -3.20 -11.66 -13.85
CA GLN A 106 -2.26 -12.50 -14.61
C GLN A 106 -0.88 -11.86 -14.70
N ARG A 107 -0.82 -10.55 -14.97
CA ARG A 107 0.45 -9.79 -15.01
C ARG A 107 1.13 -9.79 -13.64
N THR A 108 0.38 -9.45 -12.59
CA THR A 108 0.89 -9.39 -11.22
C THR A 108 1.44 -10.74 -10.78
N LEU A 109 0.71 -11.82 -11.02
CA LEU A 109 1.16 -13.17 -10.69
C LEU A 109 2.39 -13.58 -11.51
N ARG A 110 2.44 -13.26 -12.80
CA ARG A 110 3.61 -13.52 -13.64
C ARG A 110 4.84 -12.73 -13.17
N ASN A 111 4.67 -11.50 -12.71
CA ASN A 111 5.76 -10.71 -12.13
C ASN A 111 6.24 -11.31 -10.80
N ALA A 112 5.32 -11.72 -9.92
CA ALA A 112 5.63 -12.39 -8.66
C ALA A 112 6.42 -13.69 -8.87
N VAL A 113 6.01 -14.52 -9.84
CA VAL A 113 6.69 -15.79 -10.14
C VAL A 113 8.06 -15.56 -10.78
N ARG A 114 8.21 -14.56 -11.66
CA ARG A 114 9.48 -14.27 -12.35
C ARG A 114 10.50 -13.54 -11.48
N ASN A 115 10.04 -12.82 -10.45
CA ASN A 115 10.91 -12.15 -9.50
C ASN A 115 10.63 -12.64 -8.07
N PRO A 116 11.06 -13.87 -7.74
CA PRO A 116 10.76 -14.50 -6.45
C PRO A 116 11.59 -13.94 -5.29
N ALA A 117 12.52 -13.01 -5.53
CA ALA A 117 13.46 -12.55 -4.51
C ALA A 117 12.75 -12.01 -3.25
N LEU A 118 11.68 -11.23 -3.43
CA LEU A 118 10.86 -10.71 -2.33
C LEU A 118 10.12 -11.83 -1.58
N ALA A 119 9.48 -12.74 -2.33
CA ALA A 119 8.75 -13.88 -1.76
C ALA A 119 9.68 -14.80 -0.96
N LEU A 120 10.85 -15.13 -1.53
CA LEU A 120 11.84 -16.01 -0.94
C LEU A 120 12.45 -15.38 0.32
N SER A 121 12.89 -14.12 0.25
CA SER A 121 13.46 -13.40 1.41
C SER A 121 12.47 -13.29 2.56
N GLN A 122 11.20 -12.99 2.26
CA GLN A 122 10.16 -12.91 3.29
C GLN A 122 9.85 -14.28 3.91
N THR A 123 9.79 -15.33 3.09
CA THR A 123 9.56 -16.69 3.56
C THR A 123 10.71 -17.16 4.46
N LEU A 124 11.96 -16.94 4.02
CA LEU A 124 13.16 -17.27 4.78
C LEU A 124 13.20 -16.50 6.11
N ALA A 125 12.94 -15.19 6.08
CA ALA A 125 12.88 -14.37 7.29
C ALA A 125 11.79 -14.88 8.26
N SER A 126 10.63 -15.29 7.75
CA SER A 126 9.54 -15.82 8.59
C SER A 126 9.89 -17.16 9.21
N ILE A 127 10.61 -18.03 8.50
CA ILE A 127 11.15 -19.28 9.06
C ILE A 127 12.16 -18.98 10.16
N ILE A 128 13.11 -18.07 9.92
CA ILE A 128 14.15 -17.70 10.90
C ILE A 128 13.51 -17.11 12.16
N ILE A 129 12.58 -16.17 12.02
CA ILE A 129 11.90 -15.53 13.15
C ILE A 129 10.99 -16.54 13.87
N GLY A 130 10.35 -17.45 13.14
CA GLY A 130 9.56 -18.55 13.72
C GLY A 130 10.41 -19.51 14.55
N LEU A 131 11.58 -19.90 14.03
CA LEU A 131 12.55 -20.72 14.77
C LEU A 131 13.08 -19.98 16.00
N LEU A 132 13.40 -18.68 15.86
CA LEU A 132 13.81 -17.86 17.00
C LEU A 132 12.73 -17.80 18.07
N ALA A 133 11.46 -17.57 17.70
CA ALA A 133 10.32 -17.61 18.62
C ALA A 133 10.21 -18.98 19.32
N GLY A 134 10.28 -20.05 18.54
CA GLY A 134 10.19 -21.42 19.02
C GLY A 134 11.34 -21.82 19.96
N LEU A 135 12.55 -21.34 19.72
CA LEU A 135 13.72 -21.62 20.56
C LEU A 135 13.72 -20.78 21.84
N LEU A 136 13.38 -19.49 21.75
CA LEU A 136 13.32 -18.60 22.92
C LEU A 136 12.25 -19.03 23.92
N PHE A 137 11.11 -19.51 23.42
CA PHE A 137 9.97 -19.94 24.22
C PHE A 137 9.73 -21.45 24.11
N TYR A 138 10.80 -22.24 23.96
CA TYR A 138 10.71 -23.69 23.76
C TYR A 138 9.95 -24.38 24.91
N GLU A 139 8.94 -25.16 24.55
CA GLU A 139 8.09 -25.94 25.46
C GLU A 139 7.71 -25.23 26.77
N LEU A 140 6.79 -24.27 26.65
CA LEU A 140 6.29 -23.47 27.77
C LEU A 140 5.70 -24.35 28.88
N LYS A 141 6.37 -24.34 30.05
CA LYS A 141 5.93 -25.04 31.26
C LYS A 141 4.64 -24.43 31.83
N LYS A 142 3.79 -25.26 32.41
CA LYS A 142 2.54 -24.86 33.12
C LYS A 142 2.80 -24.56 34.60
N THR A 143 3.86 -23.81 34.89
CA THR A 143 4.15 -23.32 36.24
C THR A 143 3.43 -22.01 36.51
N THR A 144 3.14 -21.68 37.76
CA THR A 144 2.40 -20.48 38.20
C THR A 144 2.96 -19.16 37.62
N GLU A 145 3.74 -18.37 38.35
CA GLU A 145 4.14 -17.04 37.87
C GLU A 145 5.08 -17.06 36.64
N PRO A 146 6.17 -17.85 36.62
CA PRO A 146 7.10 -17.80 35.48
C PRO A 146 6.53 -18.43 34.21
N GLY A 147 5.68 -19.46 34.33
CA GLY A 147 5.06 -20.11 33.18
C GLY A 147 4.02 -19.21 32.50
N VAL A 148 3.21 -18.52 33.30
CA VAL A 148 2.21 -17.55 32.82
C VAL A 148 2.90 -16.38 32.11
N GLN A 149 3.92 -15.77 32.73
CA GLN A 149 4.63 -14.63 32.14
C GLN A 149 5.33 -15.01 30.83
N ASN A 150 5.98 -16.17 30.77
CA ASN A 150 6.63 -16.66 29.55
C ASN A 150 5.63 -16.92 28.42
N ARG A 151 4.44 -17.46 28.72
CA ARG A 151 3.40 -17.72 27.72
C ARG A 151 2.82 -16.41 27.15
N LEU A 152 2.57 -15.43 28.02
CA LEU A 152 2.15 -14.10 27.59
C LEU A 152 3.23 -13.39 26.77
N GLY A 153 4.49 -13.51 27.18
CA GLY A 153 5.65 -13.01 26.44
C GLY A 153 5.77 -13.65 25.05
N ALA A 154 5.56 -14.96 24.95
CA ALA A 154 5.55 -15.68 23.68
C ALA A 154 4.45 -15.17 22.75
N ILE A 155 3.20 -15.07 23.24
CA ILE A 155 2.07 -14.53 22.47
C ILE A 155 2.35 -13.11 21.98
N PHE A 156 2.86 -12.25 22.85
CA PHE A 156 3.20 -10.88 22.49
C PHE A 156 4.30 -10.81 21.42
N PHE A 157 5.38 -11.59 21.59
CA PHE A 157 6.47 -11.69 20.62
C PHE A 157 5.96 -12.17 19.26
N ILE A 158 5.15 -13.24 19.24
CA ILE A 158 4.57 -13.81 18.02
C ILE A 158 3.74 -12.76 17.26
N VAL A 159 2.86 -12.03 17.96
CA VAL A 159 2.03 -10.97 17.35
C VAL A 159 2.89 -9.85 16.78
N ILE A 160 3.91 -9.40 17.52
CA ILE A 160 4.81 -8.34 17.07
C ILE A 160 5.58 -8.77 15.83
N SER A 161 6.24 -9.92 15.90
CA SER A 161 6.99 -10.49 14.80
C SER A 161 6.12 -10.58 13.55
N GLN A 162 4.87 -11.02 13.70
CA GLN A 162 3.96 -11.11 12.58
C GLN A 162 3.63 -9.72 11.99
N ILE A 163 3.21 -8.75 12.79
CA ILE A 163 2.84 -7.42 12.28
C ILE A 163 4.05 -6.73 11.61
N PHE A 164 5.21 -6.75 12.25
CA PHE A 164 6.43 -6.11 11.73
C PHE A 164 7.02 -6.82 10.51
N SER A 165 6.85 -8.14 10.36
CA SER A 165 7.30 -8.86 9.15
C SER A 165 6.63 -8.36 7.86
N ASN A 166 5.51 -7.63 7.97
CA ASN A 166 4.77 -7.10 6.85
C ASN A 166 5.29 -5.75 6.33
N LEU A 167 6.33 -5.17 6.95
CA LEU A 167 7.00 -3.96 6.45
C LEU A 167 7.49 -4.09 5.00
N THR A 168 7.75 -5.31 4.52
CA THR A 168 8.14 -5.57 3.14
C THR A 168 7.04 -5.24 2.11
N ALA A 169 5.78 -5.07 2.53
CA ALA A 169 4.67 -4.66 1.66
C ALA A 169 4.78 -3.20 1.19
N LEU A 170 5.68 -2.42 1.81
CA LEU A 170 5.81 -0.99 1.56
C LEU A 170 6.44 -0.68 0.20
N GLU A 171 7.50 -1.40 -0.17
CA GLU A 171 8.32 -1.10 -1.35
C GLU A 171 7.63 -1.41 -2.70
N PRO A 172 6.91 -2.53 -2.88
CA PRO A 172 6.34 -2.89 -4.18
C PRO A 172 5.37 -1.84 -4.74
N LEU A 173 4.49 -1.28 -3.90
CA LEU A 173 3.54 -0.26 -4.35
C LEU A 173 4.24 1.06 -4.71
N ILE A 174 5.29 1.45 -3.97
CA ILE A 174 6.07 2.64 -4.27
C ILE A 174 6.76 2.52 -5.63
N LYS A 175 7.39 1.37 -5.92
CA LYS A 175 8.04 1.10 -7.21
C LYS A 175 7.07 1.09 -8.39
N GLU A 176 5.91 0.45 -8.21
CA GLU A 176 4.90 0.36 -9.28
C GLU A 176 4.11 1.65 -9.50
N ARG A 177 4.20 2.62 -8.60
CA ARG A 177 3.43 3.87 -8.64
C ARG A 177 3.60 4.63 -9.96
N VAL A 178 4.81 4.70 -10.49
CA VAL A 178 5.10 5.42 -11.75
C VAL A 178 4.39 4.75 -12.93
N LEU A 179 4.46 3.42 -13.00
CA LEU A 179 3.77 2.63 -14.02
C LEU A 179 2.25 2.77 -13.88
N PHE A 180 1.73 2.69 -12.66
CA PHE A 180 0.31 2.88 -12.36
C PHE A 180 -0.21 4.24 -12.86
N ILE A 181 0.50 5.33 -12.56
CA ILE A 181 0.10 6.69 -13.01
C ILE A 181 0.10 6.76 -14.53
N HIS A 182 1.12 6.20 -15.19
CA HIS A 182 1.22 6.20 -16.65
C HIS A 182 0.09 5.41 -17.32
N GLU A 183 -0.17 4.18 -16.86
CA GLU A 183 -1.20 3.29 -17.42
C GLU A 183 -2.60 3.82 -17.17
N HIS A 184 -2.86 4.31 -15.96
CA HIS A 184 -4.18 4.83 -15.62
C HIS A 184 -4.47 6.16 -16.33
N SER A 185 -3.50 7.08 -16.43
CA SER A 185 -3.67 8.33 -17.20
C SER A 185 -3.81 8.10 -18.70
N SER A 186 -3.31 6.98 -19.21
CA SER A 186 -3.48 6.54 -20.59
C SER A 186 -4.75 5.72 -20.83
N GLY A 187 -5.58 5.51 -19.80
CA GLY A 187 -6.89 4.87 -19.92
C GLY A 187 -6.88 3.33 -19.99
N TYR A 188 -5.81 2.67 -19.56
CA TYR A 188 -5.69 1.20 -19.64
C TYR A 188 -6.66 0.46 -18.71
N TYR A 189 -6.86 0.96 -17.48
CA TYR A 189 -7.71 0.32 -16.47
C TYR A 189 -8.19 1.30 -15.40
N ARG A 190 -9.21 0.88 -14.65
CA ARG A 190 -9.76 1.63 -13.51
C ARG A 190 -8.87 1.45 -12.27
N ILE A 191 -8.90 2.43 -11.37
CA ILE A 191 -8.16 2.35 -10.10
C ILE A 191 -8.64 1.17 -9.25
N PHE A 192 -9.95 0.91 -9.28
CA PHE A 192 -10.56 -0.20 -8.57
C PHE A 192 -10.03 -1.56 -9.03
N THR A 193 -9.89 -1.77 -10.34
CA THR A 193 -9.43 -3.06 -10.89
C THR A 193 -7.95 -3.29 -10.59
N PHE A 194 -7.13 -2.23 -10.66
CA PHE A 194 -5.75 -2.27 -10.16
C PHE A 194 -5.67 -2.63 -8.68
N PHE A 195 -6.44 -1.96 -7.84
CA PHE A 195 -6.43 -2.17 -6.39
C PHE A 195 -6.81 -3.61 -6.02
N ILE A 196 -7.91 -4.13 -6.58
CA ILE A 196 -8.36 -5.50 -6.32
C ILE A 196 -7.37 -6.54 -6.85
N ALA A 197 -6.85 -6.37 -8.06
CA ALA A 197 -5.85 -7.28 -8.62
C ALA A 197 -4.58 -7.33 -7.76
N LYS A 198 -4.12 -6.18 -7.25
CA LYS A 198 -2.95 -6.09 -6.37
C LYS A 198 -3.21 -6.73 -5.00
N LEU A 199 -4.39 -6.53 -4.41
CA LEU A 199 -4.77 -7.18 -3.15
C LEU A 199 -4.82 -8.71 -3.27
N ILE A 200 -5.54 -9.23 -4.27
CA ILE A 200 -5.83 -10.67 -4.39
C ILE A 200 -4.61 -11.45 -4.90
N CYS A 201 -3.85 -10.90 -5.84
CA CYS A 201 -2.79 -11.65 -6.54
C CYS A 201 -1.38 -11.32 -6.11
N ASP A 202 -1.16 -10.21 -5.40
CA ASP A 202 0.15 -9.87 -4.85
C ASP A 202 0.13 -9.98 -3.32
N LEU A 203 -0.74 -9.20 -2.68
CA LEU A 203 -0.69 -9.02 -1.24
C LEU A 203 -1.07 -10.31 -0.49
N ILE A 204 -2.24 -10.90 -0.76
CA ILE A 204 -2.69 -12.08 0.00
C ILE A 204 -1.75 -13.29 -0.19
N PRO A 205 -1.42 -13.75 -1.41
CA PRO A 205 -0.61 -14.96 -1.59
C PRO A 205 0.79 -14.84 -0.99
N MET A 206 1.42 -13.66 -1.11
CA MET A 206 2.74 -13.38 -0.53
C MET A 206 2.73 -13.33 1.00
N ARG A 207 1.57 -13.18 1.65
CA ARG A 207 1.46 -13.19 3.13
C ARG A 207 0.99 -14.52 3.70
N VAL A 208 0.18 -15.27 2.96
CA VAL A 208 -0.36 -16.56 3.42
C VAL A 208 0.76 -17.57 3.70
N ILE A 209 1.67 -17.80 2.74
CA ILE A 209 2.70 -18.84 2.88
C ILE A 209 3.64 -18.56 4.07
N PRO A 210 4.23 -17.35 4.20
CA PRO A 210 5.11 -17.06 5.33
C PRO A 210 4.39 -17.09 6.67
N ALA A 211 3.13 -16.63 6.75
CA ALA A 211 2.34 -16.68 7.97
C ALA A 211 2.01 -18.12 8.41
N ILE A 212 1.68 -19.02 7.47
CA ILE A 212 1.45 -20.44 7.77
C ILE A 212 2.72 -21.07 8.31
N LEU A 213 3.86 -20.89 7.63
CA LEU A 213 5.14 -21.47 8.05
C LEU A 213 5.57 -20.95 9.41
N PHE A 214 5.50 -19.63 9.62
CA PHE A 214 5.76 -19.02 10.92
C PHE A 214 4.85 -19.59 12.01
N SER A 215 3.55 -19.76 11.72
CA SER A 215 2.57 -20.29 12.67
C SER A 215 2.85 -21.73 13.05
N ILE A 216 3.14 -22.59 12.07
CA ILE A 216 3.47 -24.00 12.32
C ILE A 216 4.71 -24.09 13.21
N ILE A 217 5.80 -23.40 12.86
CA ILE A 217 7.06 -23.47 13.59
C ILE A 217 6.87 -22.92 15.02
N SER A 218 6.37 -21.68 15.14
CA SER A 218 6.23 -21.03 16.44
C SER A 218 5.24 -21.76 17.35
N TYR A 219 4.08 -22.18 16.85
CA TYR A 219 3.04 -22.82 17.66
C TYR A 219 3.50 -24.16 18.27
N PHE A 220 4.06 -25.03 17.43
CA PHE A 220 4.42 -26.38 17.88
C PHE A 220 5.70 -26.39 18.73
N MET A 221 6.70 -25.55 18.40
CA MET A 221 7.94 -25.46 19.19
C MET A 221 7.71 -24.80 20.55
N THR A 222 6.84 -23.79 20.64
CA THR A 222 6.55 -23.14 21.93
C THR A 222 5.71 -24.00 22.87
N GLY A 223 5.06 -25.07 22.36
CA GLY A 223 4.25 -25.95 23.19
C GLY A 223 2.96 -25.28 23.68
N LEU A 224 2.32 -24.47 22.83
CA LEU A 224 0.96 -23.98 23.06
C LEU A 224 -0.05 -25.15 23.06
N THR A 225 -1.26 -24.88 23.51
CA THR A 225 -2.26 -25.93 23.77
C THR A 225 -2.61 -26.69 22.49
N ARG A 226 -2.45 -28.02 22.47
CA ARG A 226 -2.50 -28.84 21.24
C ARG A 226 -3.90 -29.32 20.85
N THR A 227 -4.87 -28.41 20.83
CA THR A 227 -6.25 -28.71 20.40
C THR A 227 -6.48 -28.15 19.00
N GLY A 228 -7.13 -28.93 18.12
CA GLY A 228 -7.31 -28.54 16.71
C GLY A 228 -7.98 -27.17 16.54
N GLY A 229 -9.03 -26.88 17.32
CA GLY A 229 -9.72 -25.59 17.27
C GLY A 229 -8.83 -24.40 17.65
N GLN A 230 -8.04 -24.53 18.72
CA GLN A 230 -7.14 -23.46 19.18
C GLN A 230 -6.02 -23.16 18.19
N PHE A 231 -5.51 -24.19 17.49
CA PHE A 231 -4.52 -23.99 16.44
C PHE A 231 -5.09 -23.19 15.26
N PHE A 232 -6.31 -23.50 14.79
CA PHE A 232 -6.90 -22.75 13.69
C PHE A 232 -7.27 -21.31 14.07
N ILE A 233 -7.73 -21.08 15.30
CA ILE A 233 -7.94 -19.72 15.83
C ILE A 233 -6.63 -18.96 15.90
N PHE A 234 -5.55 -19.60 16.34
CA PHE A 234 -4.21 -19.02 16.32
C PHE A 234 -3.79 -18.66 14.89
N LEU A 235 -3.85 -19.62 13.97
CA LEU A 235 -3.47 -19.45 12.56
C LEU A 235 -4.22 -18.31 11.88
N ILE A 236 -5.55 -18.25 12.02
CA ILE A 236 -6.36 -17.20 11.39
C ILE A 236 -6.10 -15.83 12.02
N THR A 237 -5.79 -15.77 13.32
CA THR A 237 -5.44 -14.52 14.02
C THR A 237 -4.08 -14.00 13.56
N ILE A 238 -3.07 -14.87 13.44
CA ILE A 238 -1.76 -14.51 12.87
C ILE A 238 -1.90 -14.05 11.42
N PHE A 239 -2.72 -14.74 10.62
CA PHE A 239 -3.01 -14.31 9.26
C PHE A 239 -3.68 -12.93 9.21
N MET A 240 -4.69 -12.66 10.06
CA MET A 240 -5.31 -11.33 10.16
C MET A 240 -4.33 -10.25 10.63
N ALA A 241 -3.47 -10.55 11.61
CA ALA A 241 -2.42 -9.63 12.04
C ALA A 241 -1.45 -9.30 10.89
N SER A 242 -1.15 -10.29 10.04
CA SER A 242 -0.37 -10.09 8.82
C SER A 242 -1.06 -9.16 7.82
N LEU A 243 -2.36 -9.38 7.60
CA LEU A 243 -3.16 -8.54 6.71
C LEU A 243 -3.27 -7.11 7.22
N PHE A 244 -3.42 -6.91 8.53
CA PHE A 244 -3.38 -5.59 9.14
C PHE A 244 -2.04 -4.87 8.88
N GLY A 245 -0.91 -5.54 9.18
CA GLY A 245 0.41 -4.96 8.95
C GLY A 245 0.63 -4.59 7.49
N SER A 246 0.18 -5.45 6.57
CA SER A 246 0.20 -5.18 5.13
C SER A 246 -0.72 -4.02 4.74
N ALA A 247 -1.95 -3.94 5.26
CA ALA A 247 -2.89 -2.85 4.98
C ALA A 247 -2.31 -1.49 5.39
N MET A 248 -1.67 -1.42 6.56
CA MET A 248 -0.99 -0.22 7.04
C MET A 248 0.15 0.20 6.10
N CYS A 249 1.01 -0.75 5.71
CA CYS A 249 2.08 -0.48 4.73
C CYS A 249 1.52 -0.04 3.37
N PHE A 250 0.40 -0.63 2.93
CA PHE A 250 -0.26 -0.29 1.68
C PHE A 250 -0.88 1.12 1.71
N PHE A 251 -1.40 1.55 2.86
CA PHE A 251 -1.89 2.92 3.04
C PHE A 251 -0.74 3.94 3.02
N ILE A 252 0.35 3.66 3.74
CA ILE A 252 1.48 4.59 3.80
C ILE A 252 2.23 4.66 2.46
N SER A 253 2.39 3.55 1.73
CA SER A 253 2.99 3.56 0.38
C SER A 253 2.13 4.28 -0.66
N ALA A 254 0.80 4.25 -0.53
CA ALA A 254 -0.08 5.06 -1.37
C ALA A 254 0.08 6.57 -1.06
N THR A 255 0.34 6.92 0.19
CA THR A 255 0.46 8.31 0.67
C THR A 255 1.83 8.90 0.38
N ILE A 256 2.91 8.19 0.70
CA ILE A 256 4.30 8.66 0.65
C ILE A 256 5.04 7.98 -0.50
N SER A 257 5.69 8.77 -1.37
CA SER A 257 6.43 8.27 -2.54
C SER A 257 7.88 7.90 -2.25
N ILE A 258 8.45 8.39 -1.15
CA ILE A 258 9.85 8.15 -0.78
C ILE A 258 9.92 7.00 0.22
N PHE A 259 10.59 5.90 -0.16
CA PHE A 259 10.69 4.69 0.65
C PHE A 259 11.21 4.95 2.07
N ALA A 260 12.33 5.68 2.21
CA ALA A 260 12.95 5.94 3.51
C ALA A 260 12.00 6.68 4.47
N VAL A 261 11.28 7.70 3.97
CA VAL A 261 10.31 8.47 4.76
C VAL A 261 9.11 7.59 5.13
N ALA A 262 8.60 6.83 4.16
CA ALA A 262 7.48 5.92 4.36
C ALA A 262 7.80 4.88 5.45
N LEU A 263 9.01 4.32 5.45
CA LEU A 263 9.43 3.30 6.41
C LEU A 263 9.48 3.85 7.84
N ILE A 264 10.08 5.02 8.04
CA ILE A 264 10.15 5.68 9.35
C ILE A 264 8.74 5.94 9.89
N VAL A 265 7.83 6.44 9.05
CA VAL A 265 6.43 6.71 9.45
C VAL A 265 5.69 5.44 9.84
N VAL A 266 5.79 4.36 9.04
CA VAL A 266 5.13 3.08 9.40
C VAL A 266 5.66 2.54 10.72
N ILE A 267 6.98 2.49 10.88
CA ILE A 267 7.60 1.96 12.11
C ILE A 267 7.15 2.78 13.32
N LEU A 268 7.17 4.11 13.24
CA LEU A 268 6.75 4.99 14.33
C LEU A 268 5.30 4.71 14.74
N VAL A 269 4.38 4.59 13.78
CA VAL A 269 2.97 4.31 14.09
C VAL A 269 2.80 2.91 14.68
N LEU A 270 3.48 1.90 14.14
CA LEU A 270 3.43 0.53 14.67
C LEU A 270 3.99 0.44 16.09
N VAL A 271 5.08 1.15 16.40
CA VAL A 271 5.67 1.20 17.75
C VAL A 271 4.70 1.85 18.73
N ILE A 272 4.06 2.97 18.37
CA ILE A 272 3.02 3.58 19.22
C ILE A 272 1.88 2.59 19.46
N MET A 273 1.36 1.94 18.42
CA MET A 273 0.30 0.93 18.58
C MET A 273 0.76 -0.25 19.47
N MET A 274 2.00 -0.70 19.35
CA MET A 274 2.58 -1.77 20.15
C MET A 274 2.64 -1.41 21.66
N MET A 275 2.96 -0.17 22.00
CA MET A 275 2.99 0.29 23.41
C MET A 275 1.63 0.14 24.10
N PHE A 276 0.53 0.38 23.38
CA PHE A 276 -0.84 0.27 23.91
C PHE A 276 -1.48 -1.11 23.70
N SER A 277 -0.66 -2.16 23.54
CA SER A 277 -1.12 -3.55 23.40
C SER A 277 -1.70 -4.17 24.67
N GLY A 278 -1.37 -3.63 25.85
CA GLY A 278 -1.78 -4.19 27.15
C GLY A 278 -0.85 -5.27 27.69
N PHE A 279 0.27 -5.55 27.02
CA PHE A 279 1.33 -6.40 27.55
C PHE A 279 2.46 -5.60 28.22
N LEU A 280 2.96 -4.55 27.57
CA LEU A 280 4.09 -3.75 28.06
C LEU A 280 3.73 -2.83 29.23
N VAL A 281 2.53 -2.29 29.20
CA VAL A 281 1.99 -1.37 30.21
C VAL A 281 0.60 -1.85 30.55
N ASP A 282 0.28 -1.88 31.84
CA ASP A 282 -1.07 -2.14 32.30
C ASP A 282 -2.00 -0.97 31.94
N LEU A 283 -3.07 -1.26 31.22
CA LEU A 283 -3.95 -0.25 30.65
C LEU A 283 -4.94 0.34 31.67
N SER A 284 -5.03 -0.21 32.88
CA SER A 284 -5.67 0.46 34.02
C SER A 284 -4.84 1.62 34.58
N SER A 285 -3.52 1.56 34.42
CA SER A 285 -2.59 2.51 35.04
C SER A 285 -2.32 3.77 34.19
N ILE A 286 -2.75 3.78 32.93
CA ILE A 286 -2.51 4.89 32.01
C ILE A 286 -3.46 6.07 32.29
N PHE A 287 -2.99 7.28 32.01
CA PHE A 287 -3.84 8.47 32.14
C PHE A 287 -5.10 8.37 31.27
N SER A 288 -6.24 8.79 31.83
CA SER A 288 -7.55 8.69 31.18
C SER A 288 -7.60 9.34 29.79
N TRP A 289 -6.89 10.46 29.60
CA TRP A 289 -6.81 11.17 28.31
C TRP A 289 -5.98 10.45 27.24
N LEU A 290 -5.09 9.51 27.61
CA LEU A 290 -4.34 8.65 26.68
C LEU A 290 -5.05 7.31 26.41
N SER A 291 -6.03 6.97 27.24
CA SER A 291 -6.68 5.65 27.24
C SER A 291 -7.35 5.30 25.91
N TRP A 292 -7.77 6.28 25.11
CA TRP A 292 -8.43 6.01 23.82
C TRP A 292 -7.52 5.35 22.78
N ILE A 293 -6.20 5.55 22.85
CA ILE A 293 -5.23 5.02 21.86
C ILE A 293 -5.23 3.49 21.87
N GLN A 294 -5.53 2.87 23.01
CA GLN A 294 -5.61 1.41 23.14
C GLN A 294 -6.62 0.78 22.17
N TRP A 295 -7.68 1.51 21.80
CA TRP A 295 -8.73 1.01 20.90
C TRP A 295 -8.32 1.04 19.42
N ILE A 296 -7.21 1.69 19.09
CA ILE A 296 -6.64 1.76 17.74
C ILE A 296 -5.46 0.78 17.59
N SER A 297 -5.06 0.10 18.68
CA SER A 297 -3.94 -0.85 18.64
C SER A 297 -4.37 -2.21 18.09
N ALA A 298 -3.85 -2.58 16.90
CA ALA A 298 -4.02 -3.95 16.38
C ALA A 298 -3.34 -4.99 17.27
N PHE A 299 -2.22 -4.62 17.89
CA PHE A 299 -1.46 -5.49 18.78
C PHE A 299 -2.33 -5.91 19.97
N ARG A 300 -3.10 -4.97 20.55
CA ARG A 300 -4.06 -5.28 21.62
C ARG A 300 -5.05 -6.35 21.17
N TYR A 301 -5.75 -6.13 20.06
CA TYR A 301 -6.79 -7.06 19.62
C TYR A 301 -6.23 -8.44 19.27
N ALA A 302 -5.12 -8.51 18.53
CA ALA A 302 -4.46 -9.76 18.18
C ALA A 302 -3.96 -10.52 19.42
N SER A 303 -3.28 -9.83 20.34
CA SER A 303 -2.80 -10.43 21.59
C SER A 303 -3.94 -10.90 22.49
N ASN A 304 -5.05 -10.15 22.56
CA ASN A 304 -6.23 -10.55 23.35
C ASN A 304 -6.86 -11.83 22.80
N VAL A 305 -7.06 -11.95 21.48
CA VAL A 305 -7.60 -13.17 20.86
C VAL A 305 -6.73 -14.37 21.21
N LEU A 306 -5.41 -14.26 21.02
CA LEU A 306 -4.49 -15.36 21.30
C LEU A 306 -4.39 -15.69 22.79
N THR A 307 -4.46 -14.68 23.67
CA THR A 307 -4.44 -14.89 25.12
C THR A 307 -5.70 -15.61 25.58
N ILE A 308 -6.89 -15.18 25.15
CA ILE A 308 -8.15 -15.88 25.47
C ILE A 308 -8.10 -17.31 24.93
N ASN A 309 -7.71 -17.48 23.67
CA ASN A 309 -7.63 -18.78 23.01
C ASN A 309 -6.69 -19.76 23.71
N GLU A 310 -5.57 -19.27 24.25
CA GLU A 310 -4.56 -20.12 24.89
C GLU A 310 -4.85 -20.40 26.36
N PHE A 311 -5.31 -19.40 27.13
CA PHE A 311 -5.46 -19.54 28.58
C PHE A 311 -6.76 -20.24 28.99
N GLN A 312 -7.81 -20.22 28.15
CA GLN A 312 -9.06 -20.93 28.46
C GLN A 312 -8.83 -22.43 28.66
N GLY A 313 -9.23 -22.94 29.83
CA GLY A 313 -9.10 -24.35 30.19
C GLY A 313 -7.68 -24.79 30.60
N LEU A 314 -6.72 -23.87 30.78
CA LEU A 314 -5.42 -24.18 31.35
C LEU A 314 -5.42 -24.10 32.88
N THR A 315 -4.62 -24.95 33.50
CA THR A 315 -4.29 -24.91 34.93
C THR A 315 -2.78 -24.78 35.10
N PHE A 316 -2.37 -24.01 36.11
CA PHE A 316 -0.98 -23.73 36.42
C PHE A 316 -0.63 -24.23 37.83
N CYS A 317 0.44 -25.01 37.92
CA CYS A 317 0.83 -25.72 39.13
C CYS A 317 2.12 -25.15 39.73
N LEU A 318 2.32 -25.35 41.03
CA LEU A 318 3.51 -24.86 41.73
C LEU A 318 4.78 -25.56 41.18
N PRO A 319 5.95 -24.88 41.21
CA PRO A 319 7.20 -25.53 40.87
C PRO A 319 7.39 -26.77 41.75
N ASN A 320 7.68 -27.92 41.13
CA ASN A 320 7.90 -29.22 41.81
C ASN A 320 6.68 -29.88 42.45
N GLN A 321 5.45 -29.39 42.20
CA GLN A 321 4.21 -30.05 42.59
C GLN A 321 3.26 -30.15 41.39
N THR A 322 3.02 -31.37 40.90
CA THR A 322 2.09 -31.62 39.78
C THR A 322 0.63 -31.73 40.23
N ASP A 323 0.41 -32.02 41.52
CA ASP A 323 -0.92 -32.39 42.02
C ASP A 323 -1.71 -31.20 42.57
N PHE A 324 -1.04 -30.07 42.80
CA PHE A 324 -1.65 -28.84 43.31
C PHE A 324 -1.50 -27.70 42.29
N CYS A 325 -2.61 -27.34 41.66
CA CYS A 325 -2.68 -26.29 40.64
C CYS A 325 -3.59 -25.16 41.12
N PRO A 326 -3.06 -24.20 41.92
CA PRO A 326 -3.87 -23.19 42.59
C PRO A 326 -4.38 -22.09 41.65
N MET A 327 -3.84 -22.00 40.43
CA MET A 327 -4.14 -20.90 39.52
C MET A 327 -4.72 -21.45 38.21
N THR A 328 -5.90 -20.96 37.85
CA THR A 328 -6.56 -21.29 36.59
C THR A 328 -6.29 -20.22 35.54
N GLY A 329 -6.35 -20.60 34.26
CA GLY A 329 -6.25 -19.66 33.15
C GLY A 329 -7.34 -18.59 33.17
N ASP A 330 -8.55 -18.96 33.60
CA ASP A 330 -9.69 -18.06 33.71
C ASP A 330 -9.45 -16.96 34.75
N GLU A 331 -8.89 -17.31 35.92
CA GLU A 331 -8.46 -16.31 36.93
C GLU A 331 -7.39 -15.35 36.40
N ILE A 332 -6.49 -15.82 35.53
CA ILE A 332 -5.46 -14.97 34.90
C ILE A 332 -6.10 -14.00 33.91
N LEU A 333 -7.10 -14.46 33.15
CA LEU A 333 -7.87 -13.62 32.23
C LEU A 333 -8.65 -12.55 33.00
N ASP A 334 -9.27 -12.90 34.13
CA ASP A 334 -9.96 -11.96 35.01
C ASP A 334 -9.02 -10.91 35.61
N LYS A 335 -7.84 -11.33 36.09
CA LYS A 335 -6.80 -10.39 36.58
C LYS A 335 -6.35 -9.40 35.52
N ARG A 336 -6.44 -9.75 34.23
CA ARG A 336 -6.10 -8.89 33.10
C ARG A 336 -7.28 -8.08 32.55
N ALA A 337 -8.43 -8.14 33.22
CA ALA A 337 -9.68 -7.53 32.76
C ALA A 337 -10.07 -7.97 31.32
N LEU A 338 -9.73 -9.20 30.95
CA LEU A 338 -10.10 -9.81 29.68
C LEU A 338 -11.40 -10.60 29.85
N ALA A 339 -12.48 -10.06 29.29
CA ALA A 339 -13.74 -10.78 29.21
C ALA A 339 -13.53 -12.09 28.41
N HIS A 340 -13.96 -13.21 28.98
CA HIS A 340 -13.76 -14.54 28.41
C HIS A 340 -14.95 -15.49 28.66
N ALA A 341 -16.04 -14.98 29.24
CA ALA A 341 -17.21 -15.78 29.63
C ALA A 341 -18.01 -16.27 28.40
N ASN A 342 -18.04 -15.48 27.32
CA ASN A 342 -18.74 -15.82 26.10
C ASN A 342 -17.75 -15.99 24.94
N ALA A 343 -18.07 -16.89 23.99
CA ALA A 343 -17.31 -17.01 22.75
C ALA A 343 -17.23 -15.68 21.98
N TRP A 344 -18.24 -14.82 22.13
CA TRP A 344 -18.25 -13.47 21.56
C TRP A 344 -17.09 -12.58 22.02
N ASP A 345 -16.56 -12.79 23.23
CA ASP A 345 -15.46 -11.97 23.73
C ASP A 345 -14.14 -12.19 22.98
N LEU A 346 -13.95 -13.39 22.43
CA LEU A 346 -12.87 -13.67 21.49
C LEU A 346 -13.18 -13.02 20.14
N TRP A 347 -14.37 -13.28 19.59
CA TRP A 347 -14.73 -12.84 18.24
C TRP A 347 -14.86 -11.32 18.09
N LYS A 348 -15.20 -10.56 19.14
CA LYS A 348 -15.22 -9.09 19.10
C LYS A 348 -13.83 -8.50 18.86
N ASN A 349 -12.78 -9.08 19.47
CA ASN A 349 -11.40 -8.66 19.26
C ASN A 349 -10.94 -9.03 17.84
N PHE A 350 -11.29 -10.24 17.38
CA PHE A 350 -10.99 -10.68 16.02
C PHE A 350 -11.67 -9.76 14.98
N LEU A 351 -12.95 -9.46 15.16
CA LEU A 351 -13.71 -8.55 14.30
C LEU A 351 -13.11 -7.14 14.28
N ALA A 352 -12.71 -6.60 15.43
CA ALA A 352 -12.06 -5.29 15.51
C ALA A 352 -10.75 -5.25 14.70
N LEU A 353 -9.93 -6.31 14.80
CA LEU A 353 -8.71 -6.44 14.00
C LEU A 353 -9.01 -6.47 12.50
N THR A 354 -10.00 -7.26 12.08
CA THR A 354 -10.42 -7.34 10.67
C THR A 354 -10.96 -6.01 10.15
N LEU A 355 -11.82 -5.34 10.92
CA LEU A 355 -12.38 -4.03 10.55
C LEU A 355 -11.28 -2.98 10.38
N MET A 356 -10.27 -3.00 11.25
CA MET A 356 -9.16 -2.06 11.16
C MET A 356 -8.30 -2.31 9.92
N ALA A 357 -8.01 -3.57 9.60
CA ALA A 357 -7.33 -3.91 8.33
C ALA A 357 -8.13 -3.43 7.11
N MET A 358 -9.44 -3.66 7.09
CA MET A 358 -10.33 -3.21 6.02
C MET A 358 -10.37 -1.68 5.90
N LEU A 359 -10.38 -0.97 7.02
CA LEU A 359 -10.37 0.49 7.06
C LEU A 359 -9.08 1.06 6.45
N PHE A 360 -7.92 0.47 6.74
CA PHE A 360 -6.66 0.88 6.11
C PHE A 360 -6.61 0.57 4.61
N PHE A 361 -7.21 -0.54 4.16
CA PHE A 361 -7.37 -0.80 2.73
C PHE A 361 -8.27 0.22 2.05
N ILE A 362 -9.39 0.61 2.67
CA ILE A 362 -10.28 1.67 2.17
C ILE A 362 -9.51 3.00 2.09
N PHE A 363 -8.73 3.34 3.11
CA PHE A 363 -7.91 4.55 3.09
C PHE A 363 -6.85 4.50 1.98
N SER A 364 -6.21 3.35 1.76
CA SER A 364 -5.26 3.18 0.66
C SER A 364 -5.93 3.39 -0.70
N TYR A 365 -7.13 2.82 -0.90
CA TYR A 365 -7.92 3.02 -2.12
C TYR A 365 -8.28 4.50 -2.34
N ILE A 366 -8.75 5.21 -1.29
CA ILE A 366 -9.04 6.64 -1.35
C ILE A 366 -7.79 7.43 -1.72
N GLN A 367 -6.63 7.09 -1.15
CA GLN A 367 -5.37 7.76 -1.49
C GLN A 367 -4.99 7.54 -2.96
N LEU A 368 -5.12 6.31 -3.49
CA LEU A 368 -4.87 6.04 -4.91
C LEU A 368 -5.78 6.84 -5.85
N ILE A 369 -7.02 7.15 -5.44
CA ILE A 369 -7.90 8.05 -6.18
C ILE A 369 -7.35 9.48 -6.19
N ARG A 370 -6.86 9.96 -5.04
CA ARG A 370 -6.40 11.34 -4.83
C ARG A 370 -5.04 11.67 -5.45
N ILE A 371 -4.24 10.67 -5.82
CA ILE A 371 -2.94 10.90 -6.47
C ILE A 371 -3.13 11.75 -7.74
N LYS A 372 -2.48 12.91 -7.78
CA LYS A 372 -2.44 13.77 -8.98
C LYS A 372 -1.74 13.01 -10.10
N LYS A 373 -2.47 12.79 -11.21
CA LYS A 373 -2.00 12.04 -12.39
C LYS A 373 -1.67 12.99 -13.54
N THR A 374 -0.94 14.05 -13.24
CA THR A 374 -0.51 15.01 -14.27
C THR A 374 0.60 14.36 -15.11
N LYS A 375 0.45 14.42 -16.44
CA LYS A 375 1.51 14.11 -17.39
C LYS A 375 2.60 15.17 -17.34
#